data_AF-W4D0U0-F1
#
_entry.id   AF-W4D0U0-F1
#
_cell.length_a   1.000
_cell.length_b   1.000
_cell.length_c   1.000
_cell.angle_alpha   90.00
_cell.angle_beta   90.00
_cell.angle_gamma   90.00
#
_symmetry.space_group_name_H-M   'P 1'
#
loop_
_entity.id
_entity.type
_entity.pdbx_description
1 polymer ?
#
loop_
_entity_poly.entity_id
_entity_poly.type
_entity_poly.pdbx_seq_one_letter_code
_entity_poly.pdbx_strand_id
1 'polypeptide(L)'
;MKVVMKNVKILLFFFGFAAVMVLLFGWGLPVVFQLSLHNDYIRSLTLLVVFSMVVLVKRLNWSNYLVFAVAIFSFLGMMIDTAGNPVTNKPLEWIVSPIGQLQLDQDINNYAPGQYVISDNLSILKPGGEMVTLSTVWLYLYRCAQYLVLYTIVGTLLAAIRGNKPERWPVPAAKVDEVLTPEMEQRVAAELKRREAAGTTLKVVPEEVQEHVRQLKKDGQLILAIKLVRQHTDLPLGEAKRYVEEM
;
A
#
# COMPACT_ATOMS: atom_id res chain seq x y z
N MET A 1 41.60 -13.24 7.52
CA MET A 1 41.49 -12.47 6.26
C MET A 1 40.08 -12.42 5.66
N LYS A 2 39.37 -13.55 5.48
CA LYS A 2 38.00 -13.55 4.92
C LYS A 2 36.96 -12.74 5.72
N VAL A 3 37.00 -12.81 7.06
CA VAL A 3 36.08 -12.07 7.94
C VAL A 3 36.32 -10.56 7.87
N VAL A 4 37.59 -10.13 7.88
CA VAL A 4 37.98 -8.72 7.74
C VAL A 4 37.49 -8.16 6.40
N MET A 5 37.69 -8.90 5.30
CA MET A 5 37.23 -8.50 3.96
C MET A 5 35.69 -8.37 3.87
N LYS A 6 34.95 -9.24 4.57
CA LYS A 6 33.48 -9.17 4.67
C LYS A 6 33.05 -7.91 5.41
N ASN A 7 33.67 -7.60 6.54
CA ASN A 7 33.35 -6.42 7.34
C ASN A 7 33.69 -5.12 6.57
N VAL A 8 34.81 -5.08 5.84
CA VAL A 8 35.16 -3.94 4.98
C VAL A 8 34.11 -3.72 3.88
N LYS A 9 33.61 -4.78 3.24
CA LYS A 9 32.53 -4.66 2.23
C LYS A 9 31.23 -4.13 2.83
N ILE A 10 30.85 -4.59 4.03
CA ILE A 10 29.66 -4.11 4.74
C ILE A 10 29.83 -2.62 5.08
N LEU A 11 31.00 -2.23 5.57
CA LEU A 11 31.31 -0.85 5.92
C LEU A 11 31.26 0.06 4.69
N LEU A 12 31.86 -0.36 3.56
CA LEU A 12 31.80 0.37 2.29
C LEU A 12 30.36 0.52 1.77
N PHE A 13 29.55 -0.54 1.88
CA PHE A 13 28.14 -0.46 1.52
C PHE A 13 27.38 0.54 2.40
N PHE A 14 27.61 0.53 3.71
CA PHE A 14 26.98 1.46 4.64
C PHE A 14 27.37 2.91 4.34
N PHE A 15 28.67 3.19 4.15
CA PHE A 15 29.13 4.55 3.80
C PHE A 15 28.65 4.98 2.41
N GLY A 16 28.63 4.06 1.43
CA GLY A 16 28.07 4.33 0.11
C GLY A 16 26.58 4.67 0.18
N PHE A 17 25.81 3.91 0.94
CA PHE A 17 24.40 4.19 1.20
C PHE A 17 24.21 5.54 1.90
N ALA A 18 24.99 5.83 2.95
CA ALA A 18 24.95 7.10 3.65
C ALA A 18 25.27 8.28 2.73
N ALA A 19 26.30 8.17 1.88
CA ALA A 19 26.66 9.19 0.91
C ALA A 19 25.54 9.45 -0.11
N VAL A 20 24.89 8.38 -0.61
CA VAL A 20 23.73 8.49 -1.50
C VAL A 20 22.55 9.16 -0.80
N MET A 21 22.29 8.82 0.46
CA MET A 21 21.24 9.48 1.25
C MET A 21 21.56 10.97 1.47
N VAL A 22 22.80 11.34 1.78
CA VAL A 22 23.20 12.74 1.94
C VAL A 22 23.06 13.51 0.63
N LEU A 23 23.43 12.92 -0.51
CA LEU A 23 23.23 13.55 -1.82
C LEU A 23 21.73 13.69 -2.15
N LEU A 24 20.93 12.67 -1.88
CA LEU A 24 19.48 12.70 -2.12
C LEU A 24 18.78 13.72 -1.23
N PHE A 25 18.98 13.70 0.07
CA PHE A 25 18.27 14.57 1.02
C PHE A 25 18.91 15.96 1.17
N GLY A 26 20.22 16.06 1.02
CA GLY A 26 20.95 17.33 1.15
C GLY A 26 20.92 18.18 -0.11
N TRP A 27 20.87 17.57 -1.30
CA TRP A 27 20.95 18.30 -2.57
C TRP A 27 19.81 17.96 -3.53
N GLY A 28 19.53 16.69 -3.77
CA GLY A 28 18.52 16.26 -4.74
C GLY A 28 17.10 16.73 -4.40
N LEU A 29 16.61 16.38 -3.22
CA LEU A 29 15.27 16.72 -2.74
C LEU A 29 15.08 18.24 -2.64
N PRO A 30 15.98 19.02 -2.03
CA PRO A 30 15.86 20.47 -2.00
C PRO A 30 15.75 21.11 -3.39
N VAL A 31 16.55 20.66 -4.36
CA VAL A 31 16.47 21.15 -5.74
C VAL A 31 15.14 20.77 -6.39
N VAL A 32 14.69 19.53 -6.21
CA VAL A 32 13.38 19.09 -6.72
C VAL A 32 12.24 19.87 -6.08
N PHE A 33 12.32 20.14 -4.78
CA PHE A 33 11.35 20.98 -4.09
C PHE A 33 11.38 22.41 -4.61
N GLN A 34 12.56 23.02 -4.80
CA GLN A 34 12.66 24.35 -5.38
C GLN A 34 12.10 24.41 -6.80
N LEU A 35 12.44 23.45 -7.66
CA LEU A 35 11.89 23.37 -9.01
C LEU A 35 10.36 23.17 -9.01
N SER A 36 9.85 22.34 -8.09
CA SER A 36 8.41 22.15 -7.93
C SER A 36 7.74 23.44 -7.41
N LEU A 37 8.33 24.13 -6.45
CA LEU A 37 7.77 25.36 -5.89
C LEU A 37 7.71 26.51 -6.90
N HIS A 38 8.60 26.57 -7.89
CA HIS A 38 8.65 27.69 -8.83
C HIS A 38 8.02 27.40 -10.20
N ASN A 39 7.56 26.17 -10.44
CA ASN A 39 6.98 25.81 -11.74
C ASN A 39 5.71 24.96 -11.57
N ASP A 40 4.58 25.57 -11.90
CA ASP A 40 3.25 24.98 -11.77
C ASP A 40 3.07 23.69 -12.58
N TYR A 41 3.72 23.59 -13.74
CA TYR A 41 3.71 22.36 -14.54
C TYR A 41 4.42 21.22 -13.81
N ILE A 42 5.53 21.52 -13.12
CA ILE A 42 6.33 20.51 -12.44
C ILE A 42 5.57 19.94 -11.23
N ARG A 43 4.80 20.75 -10.50
CA ARG A 43 4.00 20.28 -9.33
C ARG A 43 3.03 19.18 -9.75
N SER A 44 2.14 19.50 -10.68
CA SER A 44 1.11 18.58 -11.18
C SER A 44 1.71 17.31 -11.84
N LEU A 45 2.77 17.48 -12.63
CA LEU A 45 3.47 16.37 -13.28
C LEU A 45 4.13 15.44 -12.26
N THR A 46 4.78 16.01 -11.23
CA THR A 46 5.42 15.22 -10.17
C THR A 46 4.40 14.37 -9.44
N LEU A 47 3.25 14.94 -9.07
CA LEU A 47 2.16 14.19 -8.44
C LEU A 47 1.64 13.05 -9.34
N LEU A 48 1.45 13.33 -10.62
CA LEU A 48 1.00 12.32 -11.60
C LEU A 48 2.01 11.18 -11.77
N VAL A 49 3.30 11.50 -11.83
CA VAL A 49 4.39 10.51 -11.93
C VAL A 49 4.43 9.65 -10.68
N VAL A 50 4.38 10.24 -9.49
CA VAL A 50 4.38 9.50 -8.22
C VAL A 50 3.16 8.58 -8.13
N PHE A 51 1.96 9.08 -8.44
CA PHE A 51 0.74 8.26 -8.50
C PHE A 51 0.93 7.07 -9.46
N SER A 52 1.39 7.34 -10.69
CA SER A 52 1.60 6.32 -11.71
C SER A 52 2.61 5.26 -11.26
N MET A 53 3.69 5.68 -10.61
CA MET A 53 4.70 4.79 -10.04
C MET A 53 4.09 3.91 -8.95
N VAL A 54 3.28 4.46 -8.04
CA VAL A 54 2.61 3.68 -6.99
C VAL A 54 1.69 2.62 -7.59
N VAL A 55 0.84 2.99 -8.55
CA VAL A 55 -0.07 2.05 -9.24
C VAL A 55 0.73 0.94 -9.93
N LEU A 56 1.82 1.29 -10.63
CA LEU A 56 2.67 0.34 -11.36
C LEU A 56 3.60 -0.49 -10.47
N VAL A 57 4.04 -0.01 -9.32
CA VAL A 57 4.88 -0.80 -8.40
C VAL A 57 4.00 -1.73 -7.57
N LYS A 58 2.90 -1.21 -7.02
CA LYS A 58 2.02 -1.96 -6.11
C LYS A 58 0.97 -2.83 -6.79
N ARG A 59 0.86 -2.78 -8.12
CA ARG A 59 -0.12 -3.58 -8.89
C ARG A 59 -1.56 -3.28 -8.49
N LEU A 60 -1.86 -2.00 -8.34
CA LEU A 60 -3.20 -1.56 -7.96
C LEU A 60 -4.13 -1.65 -9.16
N ASN A 61 -5.23 -2.38 -8.98
CA ASN A 61 -6.31 -2.51 -9.93
C ASN A 61 -7.63 -2.18 -9.22
N TRP A 62 -8.74 -2.06 -9.96
CA TRP A 62 -10.07 -1.84 -9.38
C TRP A 62 -10.47 -2.91 -8.36
N SER A 63 -10.00 -4.15 -8.54
CA SER A 63 -10.20 -5.24 -7.59
C SER A 63 -9.28 -5.19 -6.35
N ASN A 64 -8.20 -4.41 -6.40
CA ASN A 64 -7.09 -4.49 -5.44
C ASN A 64 -6.61 -3.08 -5.03
N TYR A 65 -7.51 -2.32 -4.40
CA TYR A 65 -7.24 -1.04 -3.74
C TYR A 65 -6.96 0.20 -4.62
N LEU A 66 -7.17 0.15 -5.94
CA LEU A 66 -6.96 1.34 -6.80
C LEU A 66 -7.80 2.55 -6.36
N VAL A 67 -9.04 2.32 -5.91
CA VAL A 67 -9.93 3.38 -5.41
C VAL A 67 -9.32 4.19 -4.26
N PHE A 68 -8.61 3.52 -3.34
CA PHE A 68 -7.98 4.20 -2.20
C PHE A 68 -6.77 5.03 -2.65
N ALA A 69 -5.97 4.51 -3.59
CA ALA A 69 -4.87 5.28 -4.14
C ALA A 69 -5.37 6.52 -4.88
N VAL A 70 -6.43 6.39 -5.70
CA VAL A 70 -7.07 7.54 -6.34
C VAL A 70 -7.50 8.56 -5.29
N ALA A 71 -8.28 8.15 -4.28
CA ALA A 71 -8.78 9.07 -3.25
C ALA A 71 -7.66 9.81 -2.49
N ILE A 72 -6.62 9.10 -2.06
CA ILE A 72 -5.49 9.70 -1.33
C ILE A 72 -4.75 10.70 -2.23
N PHE A 73 -4.41 10.30 -3.45
CA PHE A 73 -3.67 11.19 -4.35
C PHE A 73 -4.50 12.39 -4.79
N SER A 74 -5.81 12.24 -4.95
CA SER A 74 -6.70 13.37 -5.23
C SER A 74 -6.74 14.38 -4.09
N PHE A 75 -6.79 13.89 -2.85
CA PHE A 75 -6.73 14.75 -1.68
C PHE A 75 -5.38 15.47 -1.57
N LEU A 76 -4.26 14.76 -1.80
CA LEU A 76 -2.93 15.37 -1.81
C LEU A 76 -2.76 16.38 -2.95
N GLY A 77 -3.26 16.07 -4.14
CA GLY A 77 -3.20 16.95 -5.30
C GLY A 77 -3.97 18.24 -5.08
N MET A 78 -5.13 18.18 -4.46
CA MET A 78 -5.89 19.37 -4.03
C MET A 78 -5.07 20.29 -3.12
N MET A 79 -4.33 19.72 -2.15
CA MET A 79 -3.56 20.48 -1.17
C MET A 79 -2.26 21.06 -1.73
N ILE A 80 -1.60 20.32 -2.62
CA ILE A 80 -0.27 20.68 -3.15
C ILE A 80 -0.39 21.55 -4.41
N ASP A 81 -1.43 21.38 -5.22
CA ASP A 81 -1.60 22.06 -6.51
C ASP A 81 -2.97 22.75 -6.62
N THR A 82 -3.22 23.69 -5.73
CA THR A 82 -4.48 24.45 -5.69
C THR A 82 -4.59 25.46 -6.84
N ALA A 83 -3.49 26.16 -7.15
CA ALA A 83 -3.39 27.08 -8.27
C ALA A 83 -3.49 26.37 -9.63
N GLY A 84 -3.09 25.10 -9.67
CA GLY A 84 -3.09 24.29 -10.88
C GLY A 84 -2.04 24.78 -11.87
N ASN A 85 -2.22 24.39 -13.12
CA ASN A 85 -1.40 24.83 -14.24
C ASN A 85 -2.30 25.16 -15.44
N PRO A 86 -1.77 25.78 -16.50
CA PRO A 86 -2.58 26.15 -17.65
C PRO A 86 -3.39 25.01 -18.28
N VAL A 87 -2.92 23.75 -18.23
CA VAL A 87 -3.66 22.59 -18.74
C VAL A 87 -4.82 22.22 -17.81
N THR A 88 -4.57 22.12 -16.50
CA THR A 88 -5.61 21.80 -15.52
C THR A 88 -6.57 22.97 -15.28
N ASN A 89 -6.21 24.19 -15.68
CA ASN A 89 -7.07 25.37 -15.53
C ASN A 89 -8.04 25.55 -16.70
N LYS A 90 -7.82 24.90 -17.85
CA LYS A 90 -8.73 25.01 -19.01
C LYS A 90 -10.19 24.60 -18.70
N PRO A 91 -10.46 23.47 -18.05
CA PRO A 91 -11.84 23.13 -17.70
C PRO A 91 -12.46 24.12 -16.71
N LEU A 92 -11.65 24.68 -15.80
CA LEU A 92 -12.10 25.71 -14.87
C LEU A 92 -12.46 27.00 -15.60
N GLU A 93 -11.61 27.43 -16.54
CA GLU A 93 -11.84 28.58 -17.42
C GLU A 93 -13.16 28.46 -18.17
N TRP A 94 -13.48 27.27 -18.71
CA TRP A 94 -14.77 27.04 -19.38
C TRP A 94 -15.97 27.22 -18.44
N ILE A 95 -15.86 26.73 -17.20
CA ILE A 95 -16.93 26.85 -16.19
C ILE A 95 -17.17 28.32 -15.82
N VAL A 96 -16.10 29.11 -15.67
CA VAL A 96 -16.21 30.52 -15.26
C VAL A 96 -16.35 31.50 -16.43
N SER A 97 -16.16 31.05 -17.67
CA SER A 97 -16.23 31.87 -18.89
C SER A 97 -17.50 32.73 -19.05
N PRO A 98 -18.70 32.31 -18.59
CA PRO A 98 -19.88 33.16 -18.66
C PRO A 98 -19.81 34.39 -17.73
N ILE A 99 -18.96 34.33 -16.70
CA ILE A 99 -18.82 35.35 -15.66
C ILE A 99 -17.65 36.28 -15.98
N GLY A 100 -16.58 35.76 -16.58
CA GLY A 100 -15.40 36.52 -16.95
C GLY A 100 -14.23 35.63 -17.37
N GLN A 101 -13.04 36.22 -17.45
CA GLN A 101 -11.80 35.50 -17.77
C GLN A 101 -11.07 35.08 -16.50
N LEU A 102 -10.62 33.83 -16.44
CA LEU A 102 -9.80 33.34 -15.33
C LEU A 102 -8.41 33.97 -15.41
N GLN A 103 -7.97 34.59 -14.32
CA GLN A 103 -6.64 35.18 -14.15
C GLN A 103 -5.92 34.47 -13.00
N LEU A 104 -4.60 34.35 -13.13
CA LEU A 104 -3.71 33.84 -12.09
C LEU A 104 -2.84 35.00 -11.64
N ASP A 105 -3.16 35.55 -10.48
CA ASP A 105 -2.43 36.66 -9.88
C ASP A 105 -1.38 36.11 -8.92
N GLN A 106 -0.15 36.63 -9.01
CA GLN A 106 0.92 36.31 -8.07
C GLN A 106 1.14 37.47 -7.11
N ASP A 107 0.77 37.27 -5.84
CA ASP A 107 1.03 38.23 -4.78
C ASP A 107 2.38 37.92 -4.14
N ILE A 108 3.32 38.88 -4.26
CA ILE A 108 4.64 38.80 -3.62
C ILE A 108 4.61 39.64 -2.35
N ASN A 109 4.46 38.96 -1.21
CA ASN A 109 4.43 39.61 0.09
C ASN A 109 5.80 39.55 0.77
N ASN A 110 6.29 40.71 1.21
CA ASN A 110 7.51 40.82 2.01
C ASN A 110 7.11 41.00 3.48
N TYR A 111 7.26 39.93 4.27
CA TYR A 111 6.85 39.93 5.68
C TYR A 111 8.02 40.27 6.64
N ALA A 112 9.27 40.11 6.19
CA ALA A 112 10.47 40.46 6.95
C ALA A 112 11.65 40.72 6.01
N PRO A 113 12.66 41.52 6.40
CA PRO A 113 13.82 41.81 5.55
C PRO A 113 14.47 40.53 5.01
N GLY A 114 14.44 40.36 3.68
CA GLY A 114 14.98 39.19 2.98
C GLY A 114 14.08 37.95 2.93
N GLN A 115 12.84 38.01 3.45
CA GLN A 115 11.86 36.93 3.39
C GLN A 115 10.68 37.32 2.51
N TYR A 116 10.49 36.56 1.43
CA TYR A 116 9.40 36.74 0.49
C TYR A 116 8.50 35.52 0.51
N VAL A 117 7.19 35.75 0.50
CA VAL A 117 6.18 34.71 0.30
C VAL A 117 5.46 35.04 -1.00
N ILE A 118 5.51 34.10 -1.94
CA ILE A 118 4.77 34.17 -3.19
C ILE A 118 3.48 33.39 -2.97
N SER A 119 2.34 34.04 -3.19
CA SER A 119 1.01 33.42 -3.13
C SER A 119 0.35 33.54 -4.48
N ASP A 120 -0.09 32.41 -5.03
CA ASP A 120 -0.81 32.35 -6.28
C ASP A 120 -2.33 32.38 -6.00
N ASN A 121 -3.04 33.37 -6.53
CA ASN A 121 -4.47 33.57 -6.33
C ASN A 121 -5.21 33.48 -7.69
N LEU A 122 -6.27 32.67 -7.73
CA LEU A 122 -7.15 32.58 -8.91
C LEU A 122 -8.30 33.56 -8.78
N SER A 123 -8.43 34.43 -9.77
CA SER A 123 -9.42 35.50 -9.83
C SER A 123 -10.16 35.48 -11.16
N ILE A 124 -11.33 36.12 -11.22
CA ILE A 124 -12.12 36.30 -12.43
C ILE A 124 -12.14 37.77 -12.78
N LEU A 125 -11.62 38.11 -13.97
CA LEU A 125 -11.75 39.42 -14.57
C LEU A 125 -13.08 39.51 -15.30
N LYS A 126 -14.02 40.30 -14.75
CA LYS A 126 -15.30 40.57 -15.42
C LYS A 126 -15.11 41.52 -16.60
N PRO A 127 -16.05 41.54 -17.58
CA PRO A 127 -16.01 42.49 -18.71
C PRO A 127 -15.96 43.97 -18.30
N GLY A 128 -16.51 44.31 -17.11
CA GLY A 128 -16.47 45.66 -16.56
C GLY A 128 -15.15 46.06 -15.90
N GLY A 129 -14.12 45.21 -15.92
CA GLY A 129 -12.81 45.45 -15.30
C GLY A 129 -12.72 45.12 -13.81
N GLU A 130 -13.82 44.67 -13.20
CA GLU A 130 -13.84 44.23 -11.81
C GLU A 130 -13.20 42.85 -11.66
N MET A 131 -12.30 42.71 -10.69
CA MET A 131 -11.68 41.44 -10.30
C MET A 131 -12.45 40.80 -9.16
N VAL A 132 -12.91 39.56 -9.34
CA VAL A 132 -13.60 38.79 -8.30
C VAL A 132 -12.77 37.59 -7.89
N THR A 133 -12.48 37.49 -6.60
CA THR A 133 -11.74 36.36 -6.04
C THR A 133 -12.65 35.12 -5.94
N LEU A 134 -12.11 33.97 -6.31
CA LEU A 134 -12.80 32.69 -6.16
C LEU A 134 -12.75 32.22 -4.71
N SER A 135 -13.82 31.61 -4.23
CA SER A 135 -13.84 30.99 -2.90
C SER A 135 -12.80 29.88 -2.82
N THR A 136 -11.90 29.97 -1.83
CA THR A 136 -10.85 28.98 -1.60
C THR A 136 -11.42 27.58 -1.34
N VAL A 137 -12.52 27.49 -0.58
CA VAL A 137 -13.19 26.21 -0.28
C VAL A 137 -13.72 25.58 -1.57
N TRP A 138 -14.36 26.38 -2.43
CA TRP A 138 -14.88 25.90 -3.71
C TRP A 138 -13.75 25.44 -4.63
N LEU A 139 -12.65 26.19 -4.70
CA LEU A 139 -11.46 25.82 -5.47
C LEU A 139 -10.88 24.48 -5.00
N TYR A 140 -10.76 24.27 -3.69
CA TYR A 140 -10.30 22.98 -3.15
C TYR A 140 -11.23 21.83 -3.56
N LEU A 141 -12.54 21.99 -3.42
CA LEU A 141 -13.50 20.97 -3.83
C LEU A 141 -13.41 20.67 -5.33
N TYR A 142 -13.33 21.72 -6.16
CA TYR A 142 -13.13 21.60 -7.60
C TYR A 142 -11.85 20.82 -7.93
N ARG A 143 -10.72 21.16 -7.29
CA ARG A 143 -9.43 20.48 -7.51
C ARG A 143 -9.46 19.03 -7.07
N CYS A 144 -10.09 18.74 -5.95
CA CYS A 144 -10.26 17.36 -5.49
C CYS A 144 -11.03 16.53 -6.54
N ALA A 145 -12.16 17.05 -7.02
CA ALA A 145 -12.95 16.40 -8.06
C ALA A 145 -12.17 16.24 -9.37
N GLN A 146 -11.47 17.30 -9.81
CA GLN A 146 -10.62 17.27 -10.99
C GLN A 146 -9.54 16.18 -10.91
N TYR A 147 -8.81 16.12 -9.79
CA TYR A 147 -7.78 15.11 -9.59
C TYR A 147 -8.36 13.70 -9.45
N LEU A 148 -9.55 13.55 -8.86
CA LEU A 148 -10.26 12.28 -8.82
C LEU A 148 -10.56 11.75 -10.21
N VAL A 149 -11.07 12.60 -11.12
CA VAL A 149 -11.29 12.23 -12.52
C VAL A 149 -9.97 11.89 -13.21
N LEU A 150 -8.94 12.74 -13.08
CA LEU A 150 -7.64 12.53 -13.71
C LEU A 150 -7.00 11.19 -13.30
N TYR A 151 -6.89 10.94 -11.99
CA TYR A 151 -6.28 9.71 -11.48
C TYR A 151 -7.13 8.46 -11.73
N THR A 152 -8.45 8.61 -11.83
CA THR A 152 -9.32 7.51 -12.26
C THR A 152 -9.03 7.10 -13.70
N ILE A 153 -8.92 8.06 -14.62
CA ILE A 153 -8.59 7.81 -16.03
C ILE A 153 -7.20 7.16 -16.14
N VAL A 154 -6.20 7.79 -15.53
CA VAL A 154 -4.80 7.34 -15.58
C VAL A 154 -4.66 5.96 -14.93
N GLY A 155 -5.23 5.77 -13.73
CA GLY A 155 -5.20 4.50 -13.02
C GLY A 155 -5.83 3.37 -13.83
N THR A 156 -6.96 3.64 -14.51
CA THR A 156 -7.63 2.66 -15.39
C THR A 156 -6.76 2.30 -16.60
N LEU A 157 -6.14 3.29 -17.25
CA LEU A 157 -5.23 3.06 -18.38
C LEU A 157 -4.01 2.23 -17.95
N LEU A 158 -3.39 2.58 -16.82
CA LEU A 158 -2.25 1.85 -16.28
C LEU A 158 -2.60 0.41 -15.88
N ALA A 159 -3.77 0.22 -15.25
CA ALA A 159 -4.28 -1.11 -14.91
C ALA A 159 -4.54 -1.95 -16.17
N ALA A 160 -5.10 -1.37 -17.23
CA ALA A 160 -5.35 -2.05 -18.50
C ALA A 160 -4.04 -2.47 -19.21
N ILE A 161 -3.06 -1.55 -19.32
CA ILE A 161 -1.74 -1.85 -19.91
C ILE A 161 -1.06 -3.00 -19.17
N ARG A 162 -1.26 -3.08 -17.86
CA ARG A 162 -0.66 -4.10 -17.01
C ARG A 162 -1.44 -5.42 -16.97
N GLY A 163 -2.77 -5.39 -17.01
CA GLY A 163 -3.65 -6.56 -16.92
C GLY A 163 -3.36 -7.64 -17.97
N ASN A 164 -2.68 -7.26 -19.07
CA ASN A 164 -2.19 -8.17 -20.09
C ASN A 164 -0.92 -8.96 -19.70
N LYS A 165 -0.32 -8.70 -18.54
CA LYS A 165 0.84 -9.47 -18.06
C LYS A 165 0.34 -10.55 -17.10
N PRO A 166 0.45 -11.85 -17.46
CA PRO A 166 0.00 -12.91 -16.59
C PRO A 166 0.67 -12.79 -15.22
N GLU A 167 -0.12 -12.96 -14.18
CA GLU A 167 0.39 -13.10 -12.83
C GLU A 167 1.37 -14.26 -12.85
N ARG A 168 2.67 -13.97 -12.62
CA ARG A 168 3.65 -15.01 -12.28
C ARG A 168 3.33 -15.49 -10.87
N TRP A 169 2.18 -16.11 -10.69
CA TRP A 169 2.05 -17.08 -9.63
C TRP A 169 2.94 -18.26 -10.02
N PRO A 170 3.74 -18.82 -9.10
CA PRO A 170 4.21 -20.18 -9.33
C PRO A 170 2.95 -21.02 -9.53
N VAL A 171 2.75 -21.51 -10.76
CA VAL A 171 1.72 -22.50 -11.04
C VAL A 171 1.97 -23.62 -10.03
N PRO A 172 1.00 -23.97 -9.15
CA PRO A 172 1.14 -25.16 -8.33
C PRO A 172 1.52 -26.27 -9.31
N ALA A 173 2.67 -26.91 -9.10
CA ALA A 173 3.14 -27.97 -9.99
C ALA A 173 1.93 -28.83 -10.34
N ALA A 174 1.60 -28.89 -11.64
CA ALA A 174 0.41 -29.60 -12.10
C ALA A 174 0.40 -30.94 -11.36
N LYS A 175 -0.76 -31.31 -10.77
CA LYS A 175 -0.93 -32.66 -10.25
C LYS A 175 -0.60 -33.57 -11.42
N VAL A 176 0.59 -34.14 -11.40
CA VAL A 176 0.95 -35.16 -12.36
C VAL A 176 -0.02 -36.26 -11.99
N ASP A 177 -0.99 -36.52 -12.86
CA ASP A 177 -1.80 -37.74 -12.84
C ASP A 177 -0.84 -38.89 -13.19
N GLU A 178 0.15 -39.09 -12.32
CA GLU A 178 1.09 -40.18 -12.38
C GLU A 178 0.25 -41.39 -11.98
N VAL A 179 -0.14 -42.17 -12.99
CA VAL A 179 -0.83 -43.44 -12.79
C VAL A 179 0.05 -44.26 -11.85
N LEU A 180 -0.38 -44.37 -10.59
CA LEU A 180 0.36 -45.08 -9.56
C LEU A 180 0.56 -46.51 -10.06
N THR A 181 1.82 -46.92 -10.18
CA THR A 181 2.11 -48.33 -10.43
C THR A 181 1.60 -49.16 -9.24
N PRO A 182 1.17 -50.41 -9.45
CA PRO A 182 0.63 -51.25 -8.37
C PRO A 182 1.60 -51.43 -7.19
N GLU A 183 2.92 -51.30 -7.42
CA GLU A 183 3.92 -51.29 -6.35
C GLU A 183 3.90 -49.99 -5.51
N MET A 184 3.65 -48.84 -6.13
CA MET A 184 3.54 -47.56 -5.44
C MET A 184 2.27 -47.50 -4.59
N GLU A 185 1.14 -48.05 -5.08
CA GLU A 185 -0.09 -48.16 -4.30
C GLU A 185 0.11 -49.01 -3.04
N GLN A 186 0.82 -50.13 -3.14
CA GLN A 186 1.15 -50.97 -2.00
C GLN A 186 2.04 -50.24 -0.97
N ARG A 187 3.04 -49.47 -1.43
CA ARG A 187 3.90 -48.67 -0.54
C ARG A 187 3.12 -47.55 0.14
N VAL A 188 2.24 -46.86 -0.58
CA VAL A 188 1.38 -45.80 -0.03
C VAL A 188 0.40 -46.39 0.98
N ALA A 189 -0.21 -47.53 0.69
CA ALA A 189 -1.13 -48.21 1.61
C ALA A 189 -0.42 -48.73 2.87
N ALA A 190 0.79 -49.27 2.75
CA ALA A 190 1.59 -49.72 3.90
C ALA A 190 2.02 -48.53 4.78
N GLU A 191 2.42 -47.41 4.17
CA GLU A 191 2.80 -46.20 4.90
C GLU A 191 1.58 -45.52 5.56
N LEU A 192 0.40 -45.53 4.91
CA LEU A 192 -0.86 -45.08 5.51
C LEU A 192 -1.22 -45.93 6.74
N LYS A 193 -1.16 -47.26 6.64
CA LYS A 193 -1.40 -48.15 7.79
C LYS A 193 -0.41 -47.93 8.92
N ARG A 194 0.86 -47.68 8.60
CA ARG A 194 1.89 -47.35 9.61
C ARG A 194 1.58 -46.04 10.33
N ARG A 195 1.12 -45.03 9.59
CA ARG A 195 0.72 -43.72 10.14
C ARG A 195 -0.56 -43.79 10.96
N GLU A 196 -1.53 -44.60 10.55
CA GLU A 196 -2.74 -44.86 11.35
C GLU A 196 -2.40 -45.58 12.65
N ALA A 197 -1.53 -46.59 12.61
CA ALA A 197 -1.05 -47.28 13.81
C ALA A 197 -0.29 -46.33 14.75
N ALA A 198 0.57 -45.46 14.22
CA ALA A 198 1.29 -44.46 15.01
C ALA A 198 0.39 -43.34 15.54
N GLY A 199 -0.63 -42.94 14.79
CA GLY A 199 -1.62 -41.94 15.21
C GLY A 199 -2.62 -42.47 16.24
N THR A 200 -2.81 -43.80 16.32
CA THR A 200 -3.71 -44.42 17.29
C THR A 200 -3.08 -44.52 18.68
N THR A 201 -1.77 -44.75 18.77
CA THR A 201 -1.04 -44.75 20.05
C THR A 201 -0.90 -43.35 20.70
N LEU A 202 -0.92 -42.28 19.90
CA LEU A 202 -0.84 -40.88 20.37
C LEU A 202 -2.19 -40.26 20.78
N LYS A 203 -3.31 -40.97 20.58
CA LYS A 203 -4.67 -40.48 20.89
C LYS A 203 -5.13 -40.78 22.32
N VAL A 204 -4.43 -41.62 23.07
CA VAL A 204 -4.83 -42.00 24.43
C VAL A 204 -4.21 -41.03 25.43
N VAL A 205 -5.01 -40.07 25.91
CA VAL A 205 -4.61 -39.15 26.99
C VAL A 205 -4.45 -39.95 28.29
N PRO A 206 -3.27 -39.95 28.94
CA PRO A 206 -3.07 -40.62 30.24
C PRO A 206 -4.07 -40.13 31.30
N GLU A 207 -4.56 -41.00 32.19
CA GLU A 207 -5.59 -40.66 33.19
C GLU A 207 -5.19 -39.47 34.08
N GLU A 208 -3.92 -39.38 34.47
CA GLU A 208 -3.39 -38.25 35.26
C GLU A 208 -3.55 -36.90 34.56
N VAL A 209 -3.41 -36.86 33.23
CA VAL A 209 -3.59 -35.65 32.43
C VAL A 209 -5.07 -35.30 32.32
N GLN A 210 -5.97 -36.30 32.27
CA GLN A 210 -7.41 -36.07 32.23
C GLN A 210 -7.93 -35.43 33.52
N GLU A 211 -7.44 -35.85 34.68
CA GLU A 211 -7.78 -35.24 35.97
C GLU A 211 -7.32 -33.78 36.05
N HIS A 212 -6.10 -33.50 35.56
CA HIS A 212 -5.55 -32.15 35.52
C HIS A 212 -6.31 -31.23 34.55
N VAL A 213 -6.75 -31.76 33.41
CA VAL A 213 -7.62 -31.04 32.45
C VAL A 213 -8.97 -30.70 33.08
N ARG A 214 -9.59 -31.64 33.82
CA ARG A 214 -10.85 -31.39 34.55
C ARG A 214 -10.70 -30.31 35.62
N GLN A 215 -9.58 -30.31 36.34
CA GLN A 215 -9.29 -29.29 37.34
C GLN A 215 -9.13 -27.90 36.70
N LEU A 216 -8.32 -27.79 35.63
CA LEU A 216 -8.13 -26.55 34.88
C LEU A 216 -9.45 -26.03 34.28
N LYS A 217 -10.37 -26.93 33.87
CA LYS A 217 -11.71 -26.54 33.40
C LYS A 217 -12.57 -25.97 34.53
N LYS A 218 -12.58 -26.60 35.72
CA LYS A 218 -13.29 -26.09 36.91
C LYS A 218 -12.78 -24.71 37.34
N ASP A 219 -11.48 -24.49 37.22
CA ASP A 219 -10.83 -23.23 37.58
C ASP A 219 -10.96 -22.13 36.49
N GLY A 220 -11.72 -22.39 35.42
CA GLY A 220 -11.98 -21.44 34.32
C GLY A 220 -10.80 -21.25 33.35
N GLN A 221 -9.76 -22.08 33.43
CA GLN A 221 -8.51 -21.96 32.68
C GLN A 221 -8.53 -22.77 31.37
N LEU A 222 -9.52 -22.51 30.52
CA LEU A 222 -9.80 -23.30 29.31
C LEU A 222 -8.62 -23.37 28.31
N ILE A 223 -7.87 -22.27 28.15
CA ILE A 223 -6.71 -22.22 27.24
C ILE A 223 -5.60 -23.16 27.72
N LEU A 224 -5.37 -23.23 29.03
CA LEU A 224 -4.34 -24.09 29.61
C LEU A 224 -4.73 -25.57 29.52
N ALA A 225 -6.02 -25.87 29.74
CA ALA A 225 -6.56 -27.21 29.54
C ALA A 225 -6.37 -27.70 28.08
N ILE A 226 -6.69 -26.87 27.08
CA ILE A 226 -6.50 -27.19 25.66
C ILE A 226 -5.01 -27.37 25.33
N LYS A 227 -4.15 -26.51 25.88
CA LYS A 227 -2.70 -26.60 25.68
C LYS A 227 -2.13 -27.90 26.25
N LEU A 228 -2.61 -28.32 27.42
CA LEU A 228 -2.18 -29.55 28.08
C LEU A 228 -2.59 -30.79 27.25
N VAL A 229 -3.82 -30.83 26.75
CA VAL A 229 -4.27 -31.90 25.85
C VAL A 229 -3.39 -31.96 24.59
N ARG A 230 -3.07 -30.82 23.99
CA ARG A 230 -2.20 -30.77 22.79
C ARG A 230 -0.72 -31.07 23.06
N GLN A 231 -0.27 -31.05 24.30
CA GLN A 231 1.09 -31.43 24.67
C GLN A 231 1.22 -32.94 24.84
N HIS A 232 0.13 -33.59 25.24
CA HIS A 232 0.07 -35.03 25.45
C HIS A 232 -0.65 -35.77 24.31
N THR A 233 -1.16 -35.05 23.32
CA THR A 233 -1.77 -35.57 22.09
C THR A 233 -1.37 -34.71 20.90
N ASP A 234 -1.24 -35.31 19.72
CA ASP A 234 -1.03 -34.57 18.47
C ASP A 234 -2.34 -34.03 17.87
N LEU A 235 -3.35 -33.76 18.72
CA LEU A 235 -4.65 -33.27 18.25
C LEU A 235 -4.52 -31.85 17.67
N PRO A 236 -5.13 -31.59 16.50
CA PRO A 236 -5.27 -30.24 15.98
C PRO A 236 -6.09 -29.38 16.95
N LEU A 237 -5.86 -28.07 16.93
CA LEU A 237 -6.43 -27.13 17.92
C LEU A 237 -7.96 -27.25 18.08
N GLY A 238 -8.69 -27.46 16.98
CA GLY A 238 -10.14 -27.63 17.01
C GLY A 238 -10.60 -28.91 17.70
N GLU A 239 -9.89 -30.02 17.51
CA GLU A 239 -10.22 -31.30 18.14
C GLU A 239 -9.85 -31.30 19.62
N ALA A 240 -8.71 -30.73 19.98
CA ALA A 240 -8.32 -30.56 21.38
C ALA A 240 -9.28 -29.67 22.16
N LYS A 241 -9.81 -28.61 21.51
CA LYS A 241 -10.85 -27.76 22.10
C LYS A 241 -12.14 -28.56 22.36
N ARG A 242 -12.63 -29.29 21.37
CA ARG A 242 -13.82 -30.14 21.52
C ARG A 242 -13.66 -31.18 22.62
N TYR A 243 -12.50 -31.84 22.69
CA TYR A 243 -12.19 -32.81 23.72
C TYR A 243 -12.31 -32.21 25.15
N VAL A 244 -11.78 -31.01 25.36
CA VAL A 244 -11.89 -30.30 26.67
C VAL A 244 -13.32 -29.84 26.94
N GLU A 245 -14.07 -29.45 25.92
CA GLU A 245 -15.47 -29.02 26.06
C GLU A 245 -16.41 -30.18 26.42
N GLU A 246 -16.19 -31.36 25.84
CA GLU A 246 -16.99 -32.59 26.04
C GLU A 246 -16.67 -33.33 27.36
N MET A 247 -15.52 -33.03 28.00
CA MET A 247 -15.10 -33.58 29.32
C MET A 247 -15.87 -33.04 30.52
#